data_AF-A0A924M7N7-F1
#
_entry.id   AF-A0A924M7N7-F1
#
_cell.length_a   1.000
_cell.length_b   1.000
_cell.length_c   1.000
_cell.angle_alpha   90.00
_cell.angle_beta   90.00
_cell.angle_gamma   90.00
#
_symmetry.space_group_name_H-M   'P 1'
#
loop_
_entity.id
_entity.type
_entity.pdbx_description
1 polymer ?
#
loop_
_entity_poly.entity_id
_entity_poly.type
_entity_poly.pdbx_seq_one_letter_code
_entity_poly.pdbx_strand_id
1 'polypeptide(L)'
;MNHTTLLSVLSLALLAACTEAPAPAPEAPAPILQGSQLRFAPGHPQLALLGMATAAPGKAITVELPAKLVWNEERTQRIYPAFAGRVMAIKADVGQQVKSGTLLAQLASPDF
;
A
#
# COMPACT_ATOMS: atom_id res chain seq x y z
N MET A 1 -36.34 51.82 -52.29
CA MET A 1 -35.27 52.17 -51.34
C MET A 1 -34.73 50.86 -50.76
N ASN A 2 -33.45 50.57 -50.97
CA ASN A 2 -32.60 49.90 -49.98
C ASN A 2 -32.30 48.39 -50.01
N HIS A 3 -32.45 47.63 -51.10
CA HIS A 3 -31.87 46.27 -51.13
C HIS A 3 -30.36 46.26 -51.41
N THR A 4 -29.89 47.13 -52.32
CA THR A 4 -28.47 47.26 -52.64
C THR A 4 -27.66 47.91 -51.51
N THR A 5 -28.24 48.83 -50.75
CA THR A 5 -27.62 49.40 -49.54
C THR A 5 -27.63 48.42 -48.37
N LEU A 6 -28.66 47.58 -48.22
CA LEU A 6 -28.64 46.52 -47.19
C LEU A 6 -27.53 45.51 -47.45
N LEU A 7 -27.37 45.11 -48.72
CA LEU A 7 -26.34 44.14 -49.12
C LEU A 7 -24.93 44.69 -48.88
N SER A 8 -24.70 45.98 -49.15
CA SER A 8 -23.39 46.61 -48.96
C SER A 8 -23.06 46.86 -47.48
N VAL A 9 -24.06 47.19 -46.64
CA VAL A 9 -23.87 47.29 -45.18
C VAL A 9 -23.60 45.91 -44.56
N LEU A 10 -24.28 44.86 -45.02
CA LEU A 10 -24.05 43.50 -44.53
C LEU A 10 -22.65 42.99 -44.89
N SER A 11 -22.18 43.29 -46.10
CA SER A 11 -20.80 43.01 -46.53
C SER A 11 -19.78 43.76 -45.66
N LEU A 12 -20.01 45.05 -45.37
CA LEU A 12 -19.10 45.83 -44.52
C LEU A 12 -19.03 45.30 -43.08
N ALA A 13 -20.16 44.84 -42.54
CA ALA A 13 -20.23 44.24 -41.21
C ALA A 13 -19.51 42.88 -41.14
N LEU A 14 -19.57 42.08 -42.21
CA LEU A 14 -18.83 40.82 -42.32
C LEU A 14 -17.31 41.05 -42.39
N LEU A 15 -16.85 42.13 -43.05
CA LEU A 15 -15.42 42.48 -43.06
C LEU A 15 -14.90 42.99 -41.71
N ALA A 16 -15.74 43.66 -40.91
CA ALA A 16 -15.35 44.15 -39.58
C ALA A 16 -15.28 43.04 -38.51
N ALA A 17 -15.88 41.87 -38.76
CA ALA A 17 -15.81 40.71 -37.89
C ALA A 17 -14.52 39.87 -38.08
N CYS A 18 -13.73 40.16 -39.11
CA CYS A 18 -12.43 39.55 -39.37
C CYS A 18 -11.28 40.28 -38.66
N THR A 19 -11.43 40.59 -37.36
CA THR A 19 -10.31 41.08 -36.55
C THR A 19 -9.60 39.89 -35.91
N GLU A 20 -8.31 39.73 -36.24
CA GLU A 20 -7.40 38.75 -35.63
C GLU A 20 -7.53 38.80 -34.09
N ALA A 21 -7.72 37.64 -33.46
CA ALA A 21 -7.77 37.57 -32.00
C ALA A 21 -6.47 38.15 -31.41
N PRO A 22 -6.53 38.91 -30.30
CA PRO A 22 -5.34 39.44 -29.64
C PRO A 22 -4.33 38.32 -29.44
N ALA A 23 -3.08 38.55 -29.83
CA ALA A 23 -2.03 37.55 -29.73
C ALA A 23 -2.02 36.94 -28.32
N PRO A 24 -2.01 35.61 -28.20
CA PRO A 24 -2.01 34.94 -26.90
C PRO A 24 -0.86 35.49 -26.06
N ALA A 25 -1.14 35.73 -24.77
CA ALA A 25 -0.14 36.23 -23.84
C ALA A 25 1.14 35.37 -23.95
N PRO A 26 2.34 35.98 -23.89
CA PRO A 26 3.58 35.24 -24.04
C PRO A 26 3.59 34.04 -23.09
N GLU A 27 3.66 32.83 -23.65
CA GLU A 27 3.76 31.61 -22.85
C GLU A 27 5.00 31.72 -21.97
N ALA A 28 4.85 31.34 -20.70
CA ALA A 28 5.97 31.36 -19.77
C ALA A 28 7.08 30.46 -20.32
N PRO A 29 8.35 30.93 -20.33
CA PRO A 29 9.45 30.15 -20.88
C PRO A 29 9.56 28.81 -20.17
N ALA A 30 9.59 27.73 -20.96
CA ALA A 30 9.60 26.37 -20.43
C ALA A 30 10.80 26.14 -19.49
N PRO A 31 10.63 25.34 -18.41
CA PRO A 31 11.72 24.98 -17.53
C PRO A 31 12.83 24.23 -18.27
N ILE A 32 14.09 24.50 -17.91
CA ILE A 32 15.27 23.93 -18.58
C ILE A 32 15.94 22.90 -17.67
N LEU A 33 16.16 21.69 -18.18
CA LEU A 33 17.03 20.70 -17.53
C LEU A 33 18.49 21.02 -17.87
N GLN A 34 19.26 21.38 -16.85
CA GLN A 34 20.70 21.64 -16.95
C GLN A 34 21.43 20.59 -16.10
N GLY A 35 21.87 19.51 -16.76
CA GLY A 35 22.41 18.34 -16.06
C GLY A 35 21.35 17.69 -15.18
N SER A 36 21.59 17.66 -13.86
CA SER A 36 20.67 17.13 -12.85
C SER A 36 19.79 18.19 -12.17
N GLN A 37 19.82 19.44 -12.66
CA GLN A 37 19.03 20.55 -12.10
C GLN A 37 17.93 20.98 -13.05
N LEU A 38 16.70 21.09 -12.53
CA LEU A 38 15.59 21.72 -13.23
C LEU A 38 15.56 23.21 -12.88
N ARG A 39 15.75 24.07 -13.88
CA ARG A 39 15.76 25.53 -13.71
C ARG A 39 14.49 26.16 -14.26
N PHE A 40 13.88 27.00 -13.43
CA PHE A 40 12.74 27.83 -13.79
C PHE A 40 13.21 29.28 -13.97
N ALA A 41 12.63 29.99 -14.94
CA ALA A 41 12.83 31.42 -15.04
C ALA A 41 12.24 32.13 -13.81
N PRO A 42 12.79 33.29 -13.39
CA PRO A 42 12.21 34.09 -12.33
C PRO A 42 10.74 34.43 -12.64
N GLY A 43 9.85 34.25 -11.65
CA GLY A 43 8.42 34.52 -11.82
C GLY A 43 7.64 33.46 -12.62
N HIS A 44 8.25 32.31 -12.94
CA HIS A 44 7.54 31.23 -13.63
C HIS A 44 6.33 30.74 -12.80
N PRO A 45 5.13 30.58 -13.38
CA PRO A 45 3.89 30.30 -12.64
C PRO A 45 3.97 29.02 -11.81
N GLN A 46 4.72 28.02 -12.28
CA GLN A 46 4.90 26.75 -11.56
C GLN A 46 5.69 26.88 -10.25
N LEU A 47 6.52 27.92 -10.07
CA LEU A 47 7.24 28.14 -8.82
C LEU A 47 6.29 28.35 -7.63
N ALA A 48 5.13 28.98 -7.87
CA ALA A 48 4.12 29.21 -6.84
C ALA A 48 3.44 27.91 -6.35
N LEU A 49 3.60 26.80 -7.08
CA LEU A 49 3.02 25.50 -6.75
C LEU A 49 3.99 24.58 -6.00
N LEU A 50 5.27 24.95 -5.89
CA LEU A 50 6.29 24.14 -5.26
C LEU A 50 6.33 24.40 -3.75
N GLY A 51 5.83 23.43 -2.98
CA GLY A 51 6.00 23.40 -1.53
C GLY A 51 7.41 22.92 -1.16
N MET A 52 8.06 23.64 -0.25
CA MET A 52 9.35 23.23 0.32
C MET A 52 9.21 23.05 1.83
N ALA A 53 9.90 22.05 2.36
CA ALA A 53 10.05 21.84 3.78
C ALA A 53 11.51 21.51 4.09
N THR A 54 12.00 21.98 5.24
CA THR A 54 13.33 21.62 5.72
C THR A 54 13.37 20.14 6.08
N ALA A 55 14.37 19.41 5.59
CA ALA A 55 14.58 18.02 5.97
C ALA A 55 14.82 17.91 7.48
N ALA A 56 14.19 16.91 8.11
CA ALA A 56 14.33 16.60 9.52
C ALA A 56 14.71 15.13 9.71
N PRO A 57 15.42 14.77 10.79
CA PRO A 57 15.73 13.38 11.09
C PRO A 57 14.45 12.56 11.30
N GLY A 58 14.50 11.29 10.89
CA GLY A 58 13.40 10.34 11.10
C GLY A 58 13.14 10.10 12.59
N LYS A 59 11.87 9.85 12.94
CA LYS A 59 11.46 9.49 14.30
C LYS A 59 11.30 7.98 14.41
N ALA A 60 11.69 7.42 15.55
CA ALA A 60 11.37 6.04 15.86
C ALA A 60 9.86 5.87 15.99
N ILE A 61 9.35 4.76 15.46
CA ILE A 61 7.95 4.37 15.60
C ILE A 61 7.89 3.11 16.47
N THR A 62 6.98 3.11 17.44
CA THR A 62 6.66 1.90 18.21
C THR A 62 5.67 1.07 17.40
N VAL A 63 5.94 -0.23 17.31
CA VAL A 63 5.06 -1.20 16.65
C VAL A 63 4.59 -2.18 17.70
N GLU A 64 3.28 -2.45 17.72
CA GLU A 64 2.68 -3.49 18.55
C GLU A 64 2.72 -4.83 17.80
N LEU A 65 3.30 -5.86 18.41
CA LEU A 65 3.39 -7.20 17.83
C LEU A 65 2.59 -8.18 18.69
N PRO A 66 1.34 -8.52 18.30
CA PRO A 66 0.54 -9.46 19.06
C PRO A 66 1.15 -10.87 19.02
N ALA A 67 1.13 -11.55 20.16
CA ALA A 67 1.64 -12.90 20.30
C ALA A 67 0.66 -13.79 21.09
N LYS A 68 0.87 -15.11 21.00
CA LYS A 68 0.10 -16.10 21.78
C LYS A 68 1.04 -17.09 22.45
N LEU A 69 0.66 -17.55 23.63
CA LEU A 69 1.32 -18.68 24.27
C LEU A 69 0.97 -19.96 23.53
N VAL A 70 2.00 -20.72 23.18
CA VAL A 70 1.88 -22.04 22.55
C VAL A 70 2.68 -23.04 23.38
N TRP A 71 2.39 -24.33 23.19
CA TRP A 71 3.19 -25.38 23.81
C TRP A 71 4.64 -25.29 23.33
N ASN A 72 5.57 -25.60 24.23
CA ASN A 72 6.95 -25.79 23.84
C ASN A 72 7.06 -27.17 23.16
N GLU A 73 7.13 -27.17 21.84
CA GLU A 73 7.24 -28.39 21.02
C GLU A 73 8.54 -29.17 21.28
N GLU A 74 9.62 -28.52 21.76
CA GLU A 74 10.86 -29.21 22.17
C GLU A 74 10.69 -30.04 23.44
N ARG A 75 9.63 -29.76 24.22
CA ARG A 75 9.31 -30.47 25.47
C ARG A 75 7.94 -31.15 25.43
N THR A 76 7.36 -31.32 24.24
CA THR A 76 6.08 -31.98 24.04
C THR A 76 6.28 -33.24 23.21
N GLN A 77 5.96 -34.40 23.77
CA GLN A 77 6.08 -35.67 23.05
C GLN A 77 4.72 -36.32 22.86
N ARG A 78 4.46 -36.75 21.61
CA ARG A 78 3.35 -37.66 21.30
C ARG A 78 3.84 -39.09 21.49
N ILE A 79 3.18 -39.82 22.37
CA ILE A 79 3.56 -41.19 22.73
C ILE A 79 2.64 -42.15 22.00
N TYR A 80 3.24 -43.17 21.37
CA TYR A 80 2.55 -44.26 20.70
C TYR A 80 3.05 -45.60 21.25
N PRO A 81 2.19 -46.62 21.35
CA PRO A 81 2.66 -47.95 21.73
C PRO A 81 3.58 -48.51 20.63
N ALA A 82 4.61 -49.26 21.03
CA ALA A 82 5.53 -49.90 20.09
C ALA A 82 4.89 -51.07 19.31
N PHE A 83 3.80 -51.63 19.84
CA PHE A 83 3.09 -52.78 19.27
C PHE A 83 1.58 -52.51 19.20
N ALA A 84 0.92 -53.20 18.28
CA ALA A 84 -0.54 -53.22 18.23
C ALA A 84 -1.10 -54.03 19.41
N GLY A 85 -2.25 -53.64 19.93
CA GLY A 85 -2.87 -54.35 21.05
C GLY A 85 -4.21 -53.75 21.44
N ARG A 86 -4.96 -54.50 22.26
CA ARG A 86 -6.22 -54.03 22.83
C ARG A 86 -5.92 -53.16 24.06
N VAL A 87 -6.51 -51.96 24.12
CA VAL A 87 -6.42 -51.10 25.31
C VAL A 87 -7.19 -51.75 26.46
N MET A 88 -6.49 -52.02 27.57
CA MET A 88 -7.06 -52.59 28.79
C MET A 88 -7.51 -51.51 29.75
N ALA A 89 -6.69 -50.46 29.90
CA ALA A 89 -7.00 -49.33 30.76
C ALA A 89 -6.24 -48.07 30.31
N ILE A 90 -6.86 -46.92 30.49
CA ILE A 90 -6.20 -45.61 30.49
C ILE A 90 -6.05 -45.17 31.95
N LYS A 91 -4.86 -44.72 32.33
CA LYS A 91 -4.49 -44.42 33.73
C LYS A 91 -4.20 -42.95 33.98
N ALA A 92 -4.21 -42.11 32.94
CA ALA A 92 -4.06 -40.68 33.04
C ALA A 92 -5.10 -39.95 32.18
N ASP A 93 -5.66 -38.87 32.71
CA ASP A 93 -6.62 -38.02 32.02
C ASP A 93 -5.98 -36.75 31.46
N VAL A 94 -6.64 -36.13 30.47
CA VAL A 94 -6.18 -34.86 29.89
C VAL A 94 -6.18 -33.76 30.94
N GLY A 95 -5.08 -33.00 31.00
CA GLY A 95 -4.89 -31.93 31.98
C GLY A 95 -4.33 -32.42 33.33
N GLN A 96 -4.25 -33.74 33.56
CA GLN A 96 -3.55 -34.28 34.71
C GLN A 96 -2.03 -34.07 34.55
N GLN A 97 -1.36 -33.64 35.62
CA GLN A 97 0.09 -33.55 35.63
C GLN A 97 0.71 -34.95 35.72
N VAL A 98 1.67 -35.23 34.84
CA VAL A 98 2.42 -36.49 34.81
C VAL A 98 3.91 -36.22 34.85
N LYS A 99 4.69 -37.20 35.32
CA LYS A 99 6.16 -37.18 35.33
C LYS A 99 6.72 -38.30 34.46
N SER A 100 8.00 -38.21 34.11
CA SER A 100 8.68 -39.32 33.43
C SER A 100 8.51 -40.62 34.23
N GLY A 101 8.17 -41.71 33.53
CA GLY A 101 7.89 -43.01 34.14
C GLY A 101 6.45 -43.22 34.64
N THR A 102 5.57 -42.21 34.58
CA THR A 102 4.16 -42.38 34.94
C THR A 102 3.45 -43.34 33.97
N LEU A 103 2.73 -44.34 34.49
CA LEU A 103 1.91 -45.23 33.66
C LEU A 103 0.73 -44.47 33.06
N LEU A 104 0.69 -44.37 31.72
CA LEU A 104 -0.37 -43.63 31.01
C LEU A 104 -1.51 -44.56 30.54
N ALA A 105 -1.17 -45.75 30.04
CA ALA A 105 -2.12 -46.73 29.54
C ALA A 105 -1.55 -48.14 29.65
N GLN A 106 -2.43 -49.14 29.74
CA GLN A 106 -2.10 -50.55 29.68
C GLN A 106 -2.76 -51.18 28.47
N LEU A 107 -1.98 -51.94 27.70
CA LEU A 107 -2.41 -52.60 26.47
C LEU A 107 -2.03 -54.09 26.54
N ALA A 108 -2.87 -54.94 25.95
CA ALA A 108 -2.57 -56.35 25.74
C ALA A 108 -2.28 -56.58 24.25
N SER A 109 -1.04 -56.97 23.93
CA SER A 109 -0.60 -57.31 22.57
C SER A 109 -0.79 -58.82 22.35
N PRO A 110 -1.31 -59.28 21.20
CA PRO A 110 -1.30 -60.70 20.87
C PRO A 110 0.10 -61.21 20.49
N ASP A 111 0.98 -60.30 20.05
CA ASP A 111 2.30 -60.65 19.53
C ASP A 111 3.40 -60.70 20.63
N PHE A 112 3.08 -60.30 21.87
CA PHE A 112 3.97 -60.22 23.04
C PHE A 112 3.18 -60.35 24.35
#